data_AF-A0A7C7R737-F1
#
_entry.id   AF-A0A7C7R737-F1
#
_cell.length_a   1.000
_cell.length_b   1.000
_cell.length_c   1.000
_cell.angle_alpha   90.00
_cell.angle_beta   90.00
_cell.angle_gamma   90.00
#
_symmetry.space_group_name_H-M   'P 1'
#
loop_
_entity.id
_entity.type
_entity.pdbx_description
1 polymer ?
#
loop_
_entity_poly.entity_id
_entity_poly.type
_entity_poly.pdbx_seq_one_letter_code
_entity_poly.pdbx_strand_id
1 'polypeptide(L)'
;MFVEIGEVELEAKRSVPHRVHARDLFGPDGRGAGEVTLSSLLAGVDEATFNNVFAIGLRELQELGTLSDTEAATLLYELSMGQDGVSLGEVAKRLHAWRSQLVGADGGGELAELVARRDRLRREVAELDRLTADYAELVAEQAQVDREVEHLKESVNGLRHEAAVAELALAVQDRWHQRRALDEQLADVGSVDGDPERALADLEALDHRLRQRDAAASQLKQRWRALREEACGLPVNEALWNWAPRIEVLAGQEAWVDQLRKRIAELEGEIARLEERLSHAKRRSGLEDGLQAEAVRSLRSATLKALKQPAAALRRAEREWSQLCQRREAAEQRARQLATEIQKTLEKYGQSELAAAMEQYGAEVARLRRRLQMDERLEQMRRYGRELEEKSRSLAHGRVLPTWALVALGGSFAAGMVGLFLGLLAPSLVGLSSGWGLGTLGIVLMVAAVTAKFVLERLAAQRLDNCQQQLWLLRGQIQSAEREREQFDRQAGLQPDQIRGQLDTAQQQLEALEALLPLDAQRR
;
A
#
# COMPACT_ATOMS: atom_id res chain seq x y z
N MET A 1 81.50 -57.03 23.50
CA MET A 1 82.04 -57.19 24.86
C MET A 1 81.02 -58.09 25.56
N PHE A 2 81.02 -59.42 25.32
CA PHE A 2 81.94 -60.40 25.92
C PHE A 2 82.27 -59.97 27.35
N VAL A 3 81.88 -60.71 28.38
CA VAL A 3 82.54 -61.98 28.71
C VAL A 3 81.62 -62.86 29.58
N GLU A 4 81.47 -64.12 29.17
CA GLU A 4 81.11 -65.27 30.01
C GLU A 4 82.21 -65.56 31.04
N ILE A 5 81.83 -65.86 32.29
CA ILE A 5 82.58 -66.69 33.24
C ILE A 5 81.51 -67.30 34.17
N GLY A 6 81.26 -68.60 34.32
CA GLY A 6 82.07 -69.77 34.03
C GLY A 6 82.63 -70.37 35.32
N GLU A 7 81.91 -71.31 35.95
CA GLU A 7 82.40 -72.36 36.87
C GLU A 7 83.06 -71.89 38.20
N VAL A 8 83.03 -72.58 39.35
CA VAL A 8 83.22 -74.01 39.64
C VAL A 8 82.54 -74.34 40.98
N GLU A 9 81.77 -75.42 41.00
CA GLU A 9 81.27 -76.12 42.19
C GLU A 9 82.34 -77.15 42.63
N LEU A 10 82.84 -77.04 43.85
CA LEU A 10 83.79 -78.01 44.43
C LEU A 10 83.16 -78.68 45.65
N GLU A 11 82.44 -79.77 45.38
CA GLU A 11 82.11 -80.80 46.36
C GLU A 11 83.40 -81.48 46.86
N ALA A 12 83.82 -81.15 48.08
CA ALA A 12 84.86 -81.90 48.78
C ALA A 12 84.22 -82.96 49.69
N LYS A 13 83.89 -84.09 49.06
CA LYS A 13 83.55 -85.37 49.68
C LYS A 13 84.79 -85.92 50.43
N ARG A 14 84.75 -85.96 51.76
CA ARG A 14 85.64 -86.80 52.60
C ARG A 14 84.76 -87.58 53.56
N SER A 15 84.29 -88.76 53.16
CA SER A 15 84.96 -90.05 53.40
C SER A 15 85.30 -90.28 54.88
N VAL A 16 84.27 -90.68 55.64
CA VAL A 16 84.43 -91.54 56.83
C VAL A 16 85.01 -92.87 56.33
N PRO A 17 86.16 -93.31 56.86
CA PRO A 17 86.10 -94.51 57.70
C PRO A 17 87.17 -94.50 58.81
N HIS A 18 86.74 -94.73 60.05
CA HIS A 18 87.17 -95.92 60.78
C HIS A 18 86.30 -96.06 62.02
N ARG A 19 85.36 -97.01 61.93
CA ARG A 19 84.80 -97.73 63.07
C ARG A 19 85.98 -98.28 63.89
N VAL A 20 86.26 -97.68 65.03
CA VAL A 20 86.82 -98.42 66.17
C VAL A 20 85.62 -98.77 67.04
N HIS A 21 84.93 -99.85 66.69
CA HIS A 21 84.08 -100.55 67.64
C HIS A 21 85.01 -101.30 68.59
N ALA A 22 85.37 -100.66 69.69
CA ALA A 22 85.86 -101.34 70.90
C ALA A 22 85.27 -100.59 72.09
N ARG A 23 83.95 -100.75 72.30
CA ARG A 23 83.29 -100.32 73.54
C ARG A 23 83.57 -101.39 74.59
N ASP A 24 84.78 -101.38 75.14
CA ASP A 24 85.11 -102.15 76.34
C ASP A 24 84.93 -101.23 77.54
N LEU A 25 83.78 -101.34 78.22
CA LEU A 25 83.57 -100.67 79.50
C LEU A 25 84.29 -101.51 80.57
N PHE A 26 85.32 -100.94 81.18
CA PHE A 26 86.00 -101.58 82.31
C PHE A 26 85.39 -101.09 83.61
N GLY A 27 84.85 -102.01 84.41
CA GLY A 27 84.59 -101.72 85.82
C GLY A 27 85.91 -101.53 86.58
N PRO A 28 85.90 -100.93 87.78
CA PRO A 28 87.10 -100.74 88.60
C PRO A 28 87.87 -102.06 88.89
N ASP A 29 87.22 -103.21 88.73
CA ASP A 29 87.77 -104.56 88.94
C ASP A 29 88.27 -105.25 87.65
N GLY A 30 88.42 -104.52 86.55
CA GLY A 30 89.07 -105.02 85.32
C GLY A 30 88.30 -106.10 84.54
N ARG A 31 87.05 -106.41 84.92
CA ARG A 31 86.14 -107.26 84.13
C ARG A 31 85.27 -106.37 83.22
N GLY A 32 85.13 -106.75 81.96
CA GLY A 32 84.33 -106.04 80.97
C GLY A 32 82.84 -106.03 81.35
N ALA A 33 82.29 -104.83 81.53
CA ALA A 33 80.86 -104.60 81.75
C ALA A 33 80.16 -104.42 80.39
N GLY A 34 79.18 -105.26 80.09
CA GLY A 34 78.47 -105.23 78.81
C GLY A 34 77.57 -104.00 78.63
N GLU A 35 77.17 -103.78 77.38
CA GLU A 35 76.29 -102.72 76.85
C GLU A 35 75.02 -102.44 77.69
N VAL A 36 74.52 -103.45 78.42
CA VAL A 36 73.36 -103.37 79.32
C VAL A 36 73.54 -102.32 80.43
N THR A 37 74.76 -102.15 80.96
CA THR A 37 75.06 -101.19 82.03
C THR A 37 75.04 -99.75 81.50
N LEU A 38 75.46 -99.54 80.24
CA LEU A 38 75.42 -98.24 79.58
C LEU A 38 73.97 -97.81 79.29
N SER A 39 73.14 -98.73 78.82
CA SER A 39 71.71 -98.46 78.59
C SER A 39 70.94 -98.14 79.87
N SER A 40 71.35 -98.69 81.02
CA SER A 40 70.80 -98.37 82.33
C SER A 40 71.18 -96.95 82.79
N LEU A 41 72.44 -96.55 82.59
CA LEU A 41 72.93 -95.20 82.92
C LEU A 41 72.37 -94.12 81.98
N LEU A 42 72.16 -94.45 80.70
CA LEU A 42 71.60 -93.53 79.70
C LEU A 42 70.07 -93.42 79.76
N ALA A 43 69.38 -94.20 80.60
CA ALA A 43 67.95 -94.11 80.89
C ALA A 43 67.04 -93.86 79.65
N GLY A 44 67.36 -94.48 78.51
CA GLY A 44 66.58 -94.36 77.27
C GLY A 44 66.83 -93.10 76.42
N VAL A 45 67.87 -92.30 76.72
CA VAL A 45 68.29 -91.17 75.87
C VAL A 45 69.16 -91.69 74.72
N ASP A 46 68.81 -91.34 73.48
CA ASP A 46 69.61 -91.70 72.31
C ASP A 46 70.89 -90.86 72.20
N GLU A 47 71.88 -91.38 71.48
CA GLU A 47 73.21 -90.75 71.35
C GLU A 47 73.12 -89.33 70.77
N ALA A 48 72.15 -89.10 69.89
CA ALA A 48 71.89 -87.79 69.28
C ALA A 48 71.34 -86.78 70.30
N THR A 49 70.36 -87.16 71.13
CA THR A 49 69.81 -86.25 72.15
C THR A 49 70.82 -86.00 73.26
N PHE A 50 71.62 -87.00 73.64
CA PHE A 50 72.68 -86.77 74.62
C PHE A 50 73.74 -85.79 74.09
N ASN A 51 74.20 -85.94 72.85
CA ASN A 51 75.16 -85.00 72.26
C ASN A 51 74.57 -83.61 72.06
N ASN A 52 73.31 -83.49 71.63
CA ASN A 52 72.70 -82.18 71.34
C ASN A 52 72.30 -81.40 72.60
N VAL A 53 72.06 -82.07 73.73
CA VAL A 53 71.59 -81.43 74.97
C VAL A 53 72.69 -81.32 76.03
N PHE A 54 73.59 -82.30 76.13
CA PHE A 54 74.56 -82.40 77.21
C PHE A 54 76.02 -82.39 76.76
N ALA A 55 76.31 -82.54 75.46
CA ALA A 55 77.68 -82.39 74.97
C ALA A 55 77.93 -80.95 74.53
N ILE A 56 78.63 -80.21 75.39
CA ILE A 56 79.31 -78.98 74.97
C ILE A 56 80.51 -79.41 74.12
N GLY A 57 80.46 -79.14 72.81
CA GLY A 57 81.56 -79.41 71.91
C GLY A 57 82.71 -78.43 72.11
N LEU A 58 83.91 -78.84 71.70
CA LEU A 58 85.12 -78.00 71.78
C LEU A 58 85.00 -76.70 70.97
N ARG A 59 84.09 -76.67 69.99
CA ARG A 59 83.84 -75.52 69.13
C ARG A 59 83.00 -74.44 69.84
N GLU A 60 81.94 -74.82 70.55
CA GLU A 60 81.15 -73.87 71.34
C GLU A 60 81.98 -73.26 72.49
N LEU A 61 82.89 -74.03 73.10
CA LEU A 61 83.84 -73.53 74.10
C LEU A 61 84.91 -72.58 73.52
N GLN A 62 85.32 -72.77 72.26
CA GLN A 62 86.26 -71.89 71.58
C GLN A 62 85.61 -70.58 71.12
N GLU A 63 84.35 -70.60 70.68
CA GLU A 63 83.61 -69.37 70.30
C GLU A 63 83.35 -68.49 71.54
N LEU A 64 83.02 -69.09 72.69
CA LEU A 64 82.85 -68.39 73.98
C LEU A 64 84.11 -67.65 74.46
N GLY A 65 85.31 -68.10 74.07
CA GLY A 65 86.59 -67.46 74.42
C GLY A 65 86.92 -66.21 73.59
N THR A 66 86.14 -65.89 72.56
CA THR A 66 86.42 -64.79 71.61
C THR A 66 85.42 -63.62 71.68
N LEU A 67 84.34 -63.75 72.45
CA LEU A 67 83.23 -62.80 72.50
C LEU A 67 83.29 -61.87 73.72
N SER A 68 82.78 -60.64 73.56
CA SER A 68 82.67 -59.65 74.66
C SER A 68 81.58 -60.03 75.67
N ASP A 69 81.68 -59.59 76.94
CA ASP A 69 80.78 -60.03 78.04
C ASP A 69 79.27 -59.92 77.70
N THR A 70 78.87 -58.91 76.92
CA THR A 70 77.48 -58.72 76.47
C THR A 70 77.06 -59.68 75.36
N GLU A 71 77.98 -60.03 74.47
CA GLU A 71 77.75 -60.98 73.39
C GLU A 71 77.81 -62.42 73.90
N ALA A 72 78.69 -62.71 74.87
CA ALA A 72 78.73 -63.97 75.59
C ALA A 72 77.42 -64.24 76.34
N ALA A 73 76.84 -63.23 77.01
CA ALA A 73 75.53 -63.34 77.64
C ALA A 73 74.39 -63.60 76.62
N THR A 74 74.48 -63.02 75.43
CA THR A 74 73.50 -63.22 74.35
C THR A 74 73.63 -64.63 73.76
N LEU A 75 74.85 -65.10 73.52
CA LEU A 75 75.11 -66.44 73.02
C LEU A 75 74.70 -67.52 74.04
N LEU A 76 74.92 -67.29 75.33
CA LEU A 76 74.44 -68.17 76.41
C LEU A 76 72.89 -68.22 76.47
N TYR A 77 72.22 -67.11 76.13
CA TYR A 77 70.75 -67.06 76.05
C TYR A 77 70.23 -67.75 74.77
N GLU A 78 70.95 -67.64 73.65
CA GLU A 78 70.65 -68.31 72.38
C GLU A 78 70.89 -69.84 72.46
N LEU A 79 71.93 -70.28 73.17
CA LEU A 79 72.23 -71.69 73.44
C LEU A 79 71.24 -72.35 74.42
N SER A 80 70.60 -71.57 75.29
CA SER A 80 69.66 -72.06 76.31
C SER A 80 68.20 -72.12 75.85
N MET A 81 67.84 -71.52 74.71
CA MET A 81 66.47 -71.44 74.19
C MET A 81 66.27 -72.36 72.97
N GLY A 82 66.88 -73.55 73.02
CA GLY A 82 67.03 -74.48 71.89
C GLY A 82 65.79 -74.69 70.99
N GLN A 83 66.12 -75.13 69.77
CA GLN A 83 65.26 -75.55 68.65
C GLN A 83 64.94 -74.43 67.62
N ASP A 84 65.57 -74.56 66.45
CA ASP A 84 65.32 -73.88 65.16
C ASP A 84 65.83 -72.46 64.88
N GLY A 85 66.97 -72.03 65.45
CA GLY A 85 67.88 -71.05 64.81
C GLY A 85 67.35 -69.66 64.43
N VAL A 86 66.10 -69.32 64.76
CA VAL A 86 65.48 -68.03 64.50
C VAL A 86 65.43 -67.26 65.81
N SER A 87 66.40 -66.35 65.97
CA SER A 87 66.47 -65.48 67.13
C SER A 87 65.24 -64.57 67.18
N LEU A 88 64.46 -64.67 68.27
CA LEU A 88 63.37 -63.71 68.59
C LEU A 88 63.89 -62.26 68.59
N GLY A 89 65.16 -62.06 68.96
CA GLY A 89 65.83 -60.77 68.90
C GLY A 89 66.02 -60.28 67.46
N GLU A 90 66.35 -61.18 66.53
CA GLU A 90 66.46 -60.83 65.11
C GLU A 90 65.09 -60.56 64.47
N VAL A 91 64.06 -61.34 64.81
CA VAL A 91 62.67 -61.07 64.38
C VAL A 91 62.19 -59.72 64.93
N ALA A 92 62.47 -59.40 66.19
CA ALA A 92 62.14 -58.11 66.79
C ALA A 92 62.88 -56.94 66.09
N LYS A 93 64.17 -57.11 65.76
CA LYS A 93 64.94 -56.11 65.00
C LYS A 93 64.38 -55.91 63.59
N ARG A 94 64.04 -56.99 62.87
CA ARG A 94 63.40 -56.92 61.55
C ARG A 94 62.02 -56.27 61.61
N LEU A 95 61.19 -56.61 62.60
CA LEU A 95 59.89 -55.96 62.83
C LEU A 95 60.05 -54.48 63.16
N HIS A 96 61.05 -54.10 63.94
CA HIS A 96 61.33 -52.70 64.26
C HIS A 96 61.82 -51.93 63.03
N ALA A 97 62.72 -52.52 62.23
CA ALA A 97 63.18 -51.95 60.96
C ALA A 97 62.01 -51.77 59.97
N TRP A 98 61.16 -52.78 59.80
CA TRP A 98 59.96 -52.70 58.97
C TRP A 98 58.99 -51.64 59.47
N ARG A 99 58.70 -51.60 60.78
CA ARG A 99 57.87 -50.54 61.37
C ARG A 99 58.45 -49.16 61.13
N SER A 100 59.77 -49.01 61.27
CA SER A 100 60.46 -47.74 61.05
C SER A 100 60.42 -47.30 59.59
N GLN A 101 60.48 -48.24 58.64
CA GLN A 101 60.33 -47.96 57.21
C GLN A 101 58.89 -47.60 56.84
N LEU A 102 57.91 -48.35 57.37
CA LEU A 102 56.50 -48.17 57.04
C LEU A 102 55.92 -46.88 57.63
N VAL A 103 56.26 -46.56 58.89
CA VAL A 103 55.63 -45.47 59.66
C VAL A 103 56.60 -44.31 59.91
N GLY A 104 57.90 -44.55 59.94
CA GLY A 104 58.89 -43.57 60.42
C GLY A 104 58.78 -43.32 61.93
N ALA A 105 59.83 -42.78 62.55
CA ALA A 105 59.78 -42.38 63.96
C ALA A 105 58.83 -41.19 64.19
N ASP A 106 58.75 -40.28 63.20
CA ASP A 106 57.99 -39.02 63.26
C ASP A 106 56.81 -38.97 62.25
N GLY A 107 56.35 -40.12 61.75
CA GLY A 107 55.22 -40.19 60.81
C GLY A 107 55.58 -39.91 59.34
N GLY A 108 56.87 -39.98 58.98
CA GLY A 108 57.40 -39.75 57.62
C GLY A 108 57.82 -41.01 56.86
N GLY A 109 57.30 -42.20 57.21
CA GLY A 109 57.59 -43.45 56.50
C GLY A 109 56.86 -43.59 55.15
N GLU A 110 57.06 -44.73 54.48
CA GLU A 110 56.49 -45.05 53.17
C GLU A 110 54.95 -44.90 53.11
N LEU A 111 54.24 -45.20 54.21
CA LEU A 111 52.79 -44.99 54.27
C LEU A 111 52.40 -43.50 54.21
N ALA A 112 53.20 -42.61 54.79
CA ALA A 112 52.93 -41.19 54.76
C ALA A 112 53.11 -40.62 53.35
N GLU A 113 54.13 -41.08 52.60
CA GLU A 113 54.32 -40.74 51.20
C GLU A 113 53.17 -41.26 50.32
N LEU A 114 52.73 -42.50 50.52
CA LEU A 114 51.59 -43.08 49.81
C LEU A 114 50.28 -42.36 50.12
N VAL A 115 50.06 -41.95 51.38
CA VAL A 115 48.91 -41.13 51.78
C VAL A 115 48.97 -39.74 51.13
N ALA A 116 50.13 -39.08 51.16
CA ALA A 116 50.32 -37.80 50.49
C ALA A 116 50.10 -37.90 48.97
N ARG A 117 50.59 -38.98 48.34
CA ARG A 117 50.38 -39.27 46.92
C ARG A 117 48.91 -39.52 46.62
N ARG A 118 48.20 -40.30 47.44
CA ARG A 118 46.75 -40.51 47.33
C ARG A 118 45.99 -39.20 47.44
N ASP A 119 46.32 -38.36 48.41
CA ASP A 119 45.60 -37.09 48.63
C ASP A 119 45.92 -36.06 47.54
N ARG A 120 47.10 -36.14 46.90
CA ARG A 120 47.41 -35.40 45.68
C ARG A 120 46.59 -35.91 44.49
N LEU A 121 46.59 -37.22 44.23
CA LEU A 121 45.81 -37.80 43.14
C LEU A 121 44.31 -37.53 43.29
N ARG A 122 43.77 -37.56 44.52
CA ARG A 122 42.37 -37.18 44.79
C ARG A 122 42.07 -35.73 44.46
N ARG A 123 43.02 -34.81 44.70
CA ARG A 123 42.88 -33.40 44.31
C ARG A 123 42.92 -33.24 42.80
N GLU A 124 43.85 -33.91 42.11
CA GLU A 124 43.93 -33.93 40.65
C GLU A 124 42.64 -34.50 40.02
N VAL A 125 42.08 -35.58 40.58
CA VAL A 125 40.78 -36.13 40.14
C VAL A 125 39.64 -35.12 40.36
N ALA A 126 39.57 -34.47 41.53
CA ALA A 126 38.54 -33.47 41.79
C ALA A 126 38.64 -32.23 40.87
N GLU A 127 39.85 -31.84 40.48
CA GLU A 127 40.07 -30.78 39.47
C GLU A 127 39.63 -31.23 38.07
N LEU A 128 39.98 -32.46 37.66
CA LEU A 128 39.53 -33.03 36.39
C LEU A 128 38.00 -33.20 36.34
N ASP A 129 37.37 -33.58 37.44
CA ASP A 129 35.91 -33.67 37.54
C ASP A 129 35.24 -32.30 37.35
N ARG A 130 35.80 -31.24 37.94
CA ARG A 130 35.34 -29.86 37.71
C ARG A 130 35.50 -29.43 36.26
N LEU A 131 36.67 -29.64 35.67
CA LEU A 131 36.91 -29.31 34.26
C LEU A 131 35.99 -30.10 33.32
N THR A 132 35.65 -31.34 33.68
CA THR A 132 34.71 -32.17 32.91
C THR A 132 33.29 -31.63 33.01
N ALA A 133 32.87 -31.12 34.18
CA ALA A 133 31.59 -30.46 34.36
C ALA A 133 31.51 -29.15 33.55
N ASP A 134 32.55 -28.31 33.62
CA ASP A 134 32.64 -27.06 32.86
C ASP A 134 32.62 -27.33 31.34
N TYR A 135 33.32 -28.38 30.89
CA TYR A 135 33.28 -28.80 29.49
C TYR A 135 31.87 -29.27 29.08
N ALA A 136 31.16 -29.99 29.94
CA ALA A 136 29.80 -30.42 29.66
C ALA A 136 28.83 -29.23 29.54
N GLU A 137 29.01 -28.18 30.36
CA GLU A 137 28.26 -26.93 30.25
C GLU A 137 28.53 -26.22 28.92
N LEU A 138 29.81 -26.07 28.53
CA LEU A 138 30.19 -25.48 27.24
C LEU A 138 29.64 -26.27 26.04
N VAL A 139 29.62 -27.60 26.10
CA VAL A 139 29.02 -28.44 25.06
C VAL A 139 27.50 -28.23 24.98
N ALA A 140 26.83 -28.06 26.12
CA ALA A 140 25.40 -27.76 26.16
C ALA A 140 25.10 -26.36 25.60
N GLU A 141 25.91 -25.36 25.93
CA GLU A 141 25.84 -24.02 25.35
C GLU A 141 26.05 -24.05 23.83
N GLN A 142 27.08 -24.77 23.36
CA GLN A 142 27.34 -24.94 21.93
C GLN A 142 26.13 -25.57 21.23
N ALA A 143 25.56 -26.63 21.78
CA ALA A 143 24.38 -27.28 21.23
C ALA A 143 23.11 -26.39 21.27
N GLN A 144 23.02 -25.45 22.21
CA GLN A 144 21.96 -24.45 22.21
C GLN A 144 22.16 -23.43 21.08
N VAL A 145 23.36 -22.87 20.97
CA VAL A 145 23.69 -21.90 19.92
C VAL A 145 23.49 -22.51 18.52
N ASP A 146 23.90 -23.76 18.31
CA ASP A 146 23.71 -24.45 17.03
C ASP A 146 22.21 -24.58 16.68
N ARG A 147 21.34 -24.86 17.66
CA ARG A 147 19.88 -24.90 17.46
C ARG A 147 19.31 -23.51 17.13
N GLU A 148 19.79 -22.47 17.80
CA GLU A 148 19.38 -21.10 17.49
C GLU A 148 19.82 -20.67 16.08
N VAL A 149 21.03 -21.06 15.66
CA VAL A 149 21.54 -20.82 14.30
C VAL A 149 20.67 -21.51 13.26
N GLU A 150 20.29 -22.77 13.46
CA GLU A 150 19.40 -23.46 12.52
C GLU A 150 18.00 -22.83 12.46
N HIS A 151 17.41 -22.48 13.60
CA HIS A 151 16.13 -21.77 13.64
C HIS A 151 16.19 -20.41 12.91
N LEU A 152 17.29 -19.66 13.09
CA LEU A 152 17.49 -18.39 12.39
C LEU A 152 17.69 -18.59 10.89
N LYS A 153 18.39 -19.64 10.46
CA LYS A 153 18.53 -19.98 9.04
C LYS A 153 17.17 -20.31 8.40
N GLU A 154 16.34 -21.09 9.08
CA GLU A 154 14.97 -21.37 8.62
C GLU A 154 14.15 -20.09 8.50
N SER A 155 14.22 -19.22 9.51
CA SER A 155 13.54 -17.92 9.50
C SER A 155 14.01 -17.03 8.33
N VAL A 156 15.31 -16.95 8.08
CA VAL A 156 15.88 -16.19 6.94
C VAL A 156 15.41 -16.77 5.61
N ASN A 157 15.35 -18.09 5.47
CA ASN A 157 14.86 -18.72 4.25
C ASN A 157 13.36 -18.45 4.02
N GLY A 158 12.54 -18.49 5.08
CA GLY A 158 11.13 -18.11 5.01
C GLY A 158 10.94 -16.66 4.55
N LEU A 159 11.66 -15.73 5.17
CA LEU A 159 11.61 -14.31 4.79
C LEU A 159 12.10 -14.04 3.36
N ARG A 160 13.12 -14.76 2.89
CA ARG A 160 13.58 -14.68 1.50
C ARG A 160 12.54 -15.17 0.51
N HIS A 161 11.81 -16.24 0.85
CA HIS A 161 10.72 -16.72 0.01
C HIS A 161 9.58 -15.71 -0.08
N GLU A 162 9.18 -15.13 1.05
CA GLU A 162 8.17 -14.06 1.10
C GLU A 162 8.60 -12.84 0.28
N ALA A 163 9.86 -12.42 0.39
CA ALA A 163 10.41 -11.33 -0.40
C ALA A 163 10.37 -11.64 -1.90
N ALA A 164 10.77 -12.85 -2.32
CA ALA A 164 10.73 -13.26 -3.72
C ALA A 164 9.30 -13.27 -4.28
N VAL A 165 8.32 -13.71 -3.49
CA VAL A 165 6.90 -13.65 -3.88
C VAL A 165 6.43 -12.21 -4.02
N ALA A 166 6.81 -11.32 -3.09
CA ALA A 166 6.48 -9.91 -3.16
C ALA A 166 7.13 -9.22 -4.37
N GLU A 167 8.39 -9.54 -4.68
CA GLU A 167 9.08 -9.04 -5.89
C GLU A 167 8.41 -9.51 -7.17
N LEU A 168 8.02 -10.79 -7.25
CA LEU A 168 7.27 -11.30 -8.39
C LEU A 168 5.90 -10.62 -8.52
N ALA A 169 5.21 -10.39 -7.40
CA ALA A 169 3.96 -9.67 -7.37
C ALA A 169 4.12 -8.23 -7.86
N LEU A 170 5.19 -7.52 -7.45
CA LEU A 170 5.53 -6.19 -7.95
C LEU A 170 5.86 -6.21 -9.45
N ALA A 171 6.60 -7.22 -9.93
CA ALA A 171 6.93 -7.34 -11.35
C ALA A 171 5.69 -7.57 -12.23
N VAL A 172 4.66 -8.25 -11.70
CA VAL A 172 3.41 -8.53 -12.43
C VAL A 172 2.34 -7.46 -12.18
N GLN A 173 2.50 -6.61 -11.16
CA GLN A 173 1.52 -5.60 -10.74
C GLN A 173 1.04 -4.73 -11.89
N ASP A 174 1.97 -4.18 -12.69
CA ASP A 174 1.61 -3.30 -13.81
C ASP A 174 0.76 -4.02 -14.86
N ARG A 175 1.12 -5.26 -15.20
CA ARG A 175 0.36 -6.09 -16.16
C ARG A 175 -1.02 -6.46 -15.60
N TRP A 176 -1.10 -6.70 -14.30
CA TRP A 176 -2.38 -6.98 -13.63
C TRP A 176 -3.30 -5.76 -13.64
N HIS A 177 -2.78 -4.56 -13.33
CA HIS A 177 -3.55 -3.33 -13.42
C HIS A 177 -3.96 -3.00 -14.86
N GLN A 178 -3.09 -3.23 -15.85
CA GLN A 178 -3.44 -3.07 -17.26
C GLN A 178 -4.57 -4.01 -17.66
N ARG A 179 -4.51 -5.28 -17.26
CA ARG A 179 -5.61 -6.23 -17.51
C ARG A 179 -6.91 -5.77 -16.85
N ARG A 180 -6.86 -5.38 -15.57
CA ARG A 180 -8.03 -4.85 -14.85
C ARG A 180 -8.64 -3.64 -15.54
N ALA A 181 -7.81 -2.69 -15.99
CA ALA A 181 -8.26 -1.52 -16.72
C ALA A 181 -8.88 -1.90 -18.07
N LEU A 182 -8.32 -2.88 -18.78
CA LEU A 182 -8.91 -3.41 -20.02
C LEU A 182 -10.24 -4.13 -19.76
N ASP A 183 -10.34 -4.91 -18.68
CA ASP A 183 -11.58 -5.58 -18.29
C ASP A 183 -12.67 -4.56 -17.90
N GLU A 184 -12.32 -3.48 -17.21
CA GLU A 184 -13.23 -2.36 -16.92
C GLU A 184 -13.66 -1.63 -18.19
N GLN A 185 -12.73 -1.34 -19.11
CA GLN A 185 -13.04 -0.74 -20.40
C GLN A 185 -13.96 -1.64 -21.25
N LEU A 186 -13.73 -2.96 -21.24
CA LEU A 186 -14.60 -3.93 -21.91
C LEU A 186 -15.99 -3.98 -21.26
N ALA A 187 -16.07 -3.90 -19.93
CA ALA A 187 -17.33 -3.85 -19.21
C ALA A 187 -18.13 -2.57 -19.52
N ASP A 188 -17.46 -1.42 -19.64
CA ASP A 188 -18.07 -0.13 -19.99
C ASP A 188 -18.64 -0.12 -21.42
N VAL A 189 -17.99 -0.81 -22.36
CA VAL A 189 -18.50 -0.99 -23.74
C VAL A 189 -19.74 -1.90 -23.76
N GLY A 190 -19.91 -2.75 -22.75
CA GLY A 190 -21.03 -3.69 -22.64
C GLY A 190 -20.80 -4.97 -23.45
N SER A 191 -21.47 -6.07 -23.08
CA SER A 191 -21.41 -7.30 -23.87
C SER A 191 -22.20 -7.14 -25.15
N VAL A 192 -21.57 -7.42 -26.29
CA VAL A 192 -22.28 -7.59 -27.55
C VAL A 192 -23.01 -8.93 -27.48
N ASP A 193 -24.34 -8.89 -27.49
CA ASP A 193 -25.16 -10.10 -27.57
C ASP A 193 -24.98 -10.75 -28.95
N GLY A 194 -24.16 -11.80 -29.01
CA GLY A 194 -23.95 -12.60 -30.22
C GLY A 194 -22.47 -12.85 -30.56
N ASP A 195 -22.24 -13.35 -31.78
CA ASP A 195 -20.90 -13.59 -32.33
C ASP A 195 -20.26 -12.25 -32.76
N PRO A 196 -19.13 -11.82 -32.15
CA PRO A 196 -18.48 -10.54 -32.44
C PRO A 196 -18.09 -10.38 -33.91
N GLU A 197 -17.68 -11.47 -34.57
CA GLU A 197 -17.29 -11.44 -35.99
C GLU A 197 -18.50 -11.09 -36.87
N ARG A 198 -19.67 -11.61 -36.51
CA ARG A 198 -20.92 -11.32 -37.22
C ARG A 198 -21.41 -9.89 -36.96
N ALA A 199 -21.30 -9.40 -35.72
CA ALA A 199 -21.66 -8.03 -35.37
C ALA A 199 -20.80 -7.00 -36.12
N LEU A 200 -19.50 -7.28 -36.29
CA LEU A 200 -18.60 -6.47 -37.12
C LEU A 200 -19.01 -6.50 -38.59
N ALA A 201 -19.29 -7.68 -39.16
CA ALA A 201 -19.75 -7.79 -40.54
C ALA A 201 -21.06 -7.02 -40.78
N ASP A 202 -22.01 -7.07 -39.83
CA ASP A 202 -23.26 -6.33 -39.89
C ASP A 202 -23.03 -4.81 -39.81
N LEU A 203 -22.09 -4.36 -38.96
CA LEU A 203 -21.70 -2.95 -38.86
C LEU A 203 -21.06 -2.43 -40.15
N GLU A 204 -20.14 -3.20 -40.75
CA GLU A 204 -19.52 -2.85 -42.03
C GLU A 204 -20.56 -2.78 -43.16
N ALA A 205 -21.52 -3.72 -43.18
CA ALA A 205 -22.62 -3.69 -44.12
C ALA A 205 -23.51 -2.45 -43.92
N LEU A 206 -23.76 -2.03 -42.67
CA LEU A 206 -24.50 -0.80 -42.36
C LEU A 206 -23.72 0.44 -42.78
N ASP A 207 -22.43 0.54 -42.50
CA ASP A 207 -21.59 1.67 -42.92
C ASP A 207 -21.55 1.79 -44.44
N HIS A 208 -21.39 0.67 -45.14
CA HIS A 208 -21.44 0.65 -46.61
C HIS A 208 -22.80 1.14 -47.14
N ARG A 209 -23.92 0.70 -46.53
CA ARG A 209 -25.27 1.20 -46.88
C ARG A 209 -25.43 2.69 -46.61
N LEU A 210 -24.85 3.19 -45.52
CA LEU A 210 -24.90 4.61 -45.16
C LEU A 210 -24.12 5.46 -46.17
N ARG A 211 -22.90 5.05 -46.52
CA ARG A 211 -22.10 5.71 -47.57
C ARG A 211 -22.81 5.73 -48.92
N GLN A 212 -23.48 4.64 -49.30
CA GLN A 212 -24.30 4.60 -50.52
C GLN A 212 -25.46 5.60 -50.47
N ARG A 213 -26.14 5.73 -49.33
CA ARG A 213 -27.22 6.72 -49.12
C ARG A 213 -26.69 8.15 -49.19
N ASP A 214 -25.55 8.43 -48.57
CA ASP A 214 -24.92 9.76 -48.59
C ASP A 214 -24.44 10.16 -49.99
N ALA A 215 -23.87 9.21 -50.73
CA ALA A 215 -23.52 9.41 -52.13
C ALA A 215 -24.78 9.72 -52.97
N ALA A 216 -25.86 8.97 -52.80
CA ALA A 216 -27.13 9.21 -53.48
C ALA A 216 -27.74 10.58 -53.11
N ALA A 217 -27.71 10.95 -51.83
CA ALA A 217 -28.18 12.25 -51.36
C ALA A 217 -27.35 13.41 -51.94
N SER A 218 -26.03 13.22 -52.00
CA SER A 218 -25.10 14.20 -52.58
C SER A 218 -25.35 14.37 -54.08
N GLN A 219 -25.55 13.28 -54.82
CA GLN A 219 -25.94 13.31 -56.23
C GLN A 219 -27.29 14.01 -56.44
N LEU A 220 -28.29 13.73 -55.59
CA LEU A 220 -29.58 14.39 -55.67
C LEU A 220 -29.46 15.90 -55.44
N LYS A 221 -28.63 16.30 -54.47
CA LYS A 221 -28.35 17.71 -54.15
C LYS A 221 -27.64 18.41 -55.31
N GLN A 222 -26.68 17.75 -55.96
CA GLN A 222 -26.02 18.26 -57.16
C GLN A 222 -27.02 18.43 -58.32
N ARG A 223 -27.87 17.42 -58.57
CA ARG A 223 -28.93 17.51 -59.59
C ARG A 223 -29.89 18.64 -59.32
N TRP A 224 -30.30 18.83 -58.07
CA TRP A 224 -31.17 19.94 -57.70
C TRP A 224 -30.51 21.31 -57.94
N ARG A 225 -29.22 21.45 -57.64
CA ARG A 225 -28.47 22.67 -57.95
C ARG A 225 -28.38 22.92 -59.44
N ALA A 226 -28.05 21.88 -60.21
CA ALA A 226 -27.99 21.97 -61.68
C ALA A 226 -29.36 22.37 -62.26
N LEU A 227 -30.45 21.70 -61.85
CA LEU A 227 -31.81 22.09 -62.27
C LEU A 227 -32.16 23.52 -61.87
N ARG A 228 -31.72 23.98 -60.70
CA ARG A 228 -31.96 25.34 -60.23
C ARG A 228 -31.17 26.35 -61.07
N GLU A 229 -29.93 26.07 -61.40
CA GLU A 229 -29.11 26.89 -62.29
C GLU A 229 -29.71 26.92 -63.71
N GLU A 230 -30.15 25.78 -64.24
CA GLU A 230 -30.89 25.70 -65.51
C GLU A 230 -32.18 26.53 -65.45
N ALA A 231 -32.94 26.44 -64.36
CA ALA A 231 -34.17 27.21 -64.18
C ALA A 231 -33.92 28.73 -64.07
N CYS A 232 -32.85 29.14 -63.39
CA CYS A 232 -32.43 30.55 -63.32
C CYS A 232 -31.81 31.05 -64.64
N GLY A 233 -31.19 30.16 -65.41
CA GLY A 233 -30.55 30.46 -66.69
C GLY A 233 -31.52 30.50 -67.87
N LEU A 234 -32.74 29.99 -67.73
CA LEU A 234 -33.79 30.16 -68.72
C LEU A 234 -34.07 31.66 -68.89
N PRO A 235 -33.89 32.23 -70.10
CA PRO A 235 -34.15 33.64 -70.35
C PRO A 235 -35.66 33.86 -70.30
N VAL A 236 -36.13 34.25 -69.13
CA VAL A 236 -37.50 34.70 -68.93
C VAL A 236 -37.64 36.04 -69.62
N ASN A 237 -38.43 36.11 -70.68
CA ASN A 237 -38.76 37.38 -71.31
C ASN A 237 -39.61 38.19 -70.31
N GLU A 238 -38.97 39.08 -69.54
CA GLU A 238 -39.62 39.92 -68.53
C GLU A 238 -40.71 40.80 -69.16
N ALA A 239 -40.53 41.22 -70.41
CA ALA A 239 -41.53 41.94 -71.19
C ALA A 239 -42.68 41.05 -71.66
N LEU A 240 -42.66 39.74 -71.47
CA LEU A 240 -43.83 38.86 -71.65
C LEU A 240 -44.49 38.57 -70.29
N TRP A 241 -43.68 38.37 -69.25
CA TRP A 241 -44.17 38.10 -67.88
C TRP A 241 -44.89 39.29 -67.26
N ASN A 242 -44.40 40.51 -67.44
CA ASN A 242 -45.08 41.72 -66.99
C ASN A 242 -46.43 41.91 -67.68
N TRP A 243 -46.61 41.34 -68.87
CA TRP A 243 -47.85 41.39 -69.63
C TRP A 243 -48.74 40.18 -69.36
N ALA A 244 -48.27 39.14 -68.69
CA ALA A 244 -49.05 37.93 -68.43
C ALA A 244 -50.38 38.22 -67.69
N PRO A 245 -50.42 39.01 -66.59
CA PRO A 245 -51.68 39.37 -65.94
C PRO A 245 -52.59 40.19 -66.86
N ARG A 246 -52.01 41.02 -67.73
CA ARG A 246 -52.76 41.84 -68.69
C ARG A 246 -53.33 41.00 -69.83
N ILE A 247 -52.59 39.98 -70.29
CA ILE A 247 -53.02 39.00 -71.28
C ILE A 247 -54.14 38.12 -70.70
N GLU A 248 -54.03 37.66 -69.45
CA GLU A 248 -55.09 36.91 -68.76
C GLU A 248 -56.36 37.74 -68.58
N VAL A 249 -56.23 39.01 -68.19
CA VAL A 249 -57.38 39.93 -68.09
C VAL A 249 -58.01 40.19 -69.47
N LEU A 250 -57.20 40.36 -70.52
CA LEU A 250 -57.69 40.55 -71.88
C LEU A 250 -58.37 39.28 -72.43
N ALA A 251 -57.83 38.10 -72.13
CA ALA A 251 -58.46 36.82 -72.47
C ALA A 251 -59.80 36.65 -71.72
N GLY A 252 -59.87 37.04 -70.45
CA GLY A 252 -61.13 37.08 -69.70
C GLY A 252 -62.17 38.07 -70.26
N GLN A 253 -61.73 39.09 -70.99
CA GLN A 253 -62.59 40.10 -71.63
C GLN A 253 -63.06 39.70 -73.04
N GLU A 254 -62.66 38.56 -73.58
CA GLU A 254 -63.03 38.11 -74.93
C GLU A 254 -64.56 38.05 -75.12
N ALA A 255 -65.26 37.43 -74.17
CA ALA A 255 -66.72 37.34 -74.19
C ALA A 255 -67.41 38.72 -74.11
N TRP A 256 -66.81 39.66 -73.38
CA TRP A 256 -67.30 41.04 -73.27
C TRP A 256 -67.07 41.83 -74.58
N VAL A 257 -65.92 41.66 -75.23
CA VAL A 257 -65.62 42.24 -76.55
C VAL A 257 -66.58 41.70 -77.61
N ASP A 258 -66.88 40.40 -77.58
CA ASP A 258 -67.86 39.81 -78.49
C ASP A 258 -69.28 40.30 -78.24
N GLN A 259 -69.66 40.51 -76.97
CA GLN A 259 -70.94 41.14 -76.63
C GLN A 259 -71.00 42.59 -77.12
N LEU A 260 -69.93 43.37 -76.95
CA LEU A 260 -69.84 44.73 -77.47
C LEU A 260 -69.93 44.78 -78.99
N ARG A 261 -69.26 43.86 -79.70
CA ARG A 261 -69.36 43.74 -81.17
C ARG A 261 -70.78 43.44 -81.62
N LYS A 262 -71.46 42.49 -80.97
CA LYS A 262 -72.88 42.20 -81.24
C LYS A 262 -73.75 43.42 -80.97
N ARG A 263 -73.49 44.14 -79.88
CA ARG A 263 -74.25 45.35 -79.52
C ARG A 263 -74.03 46.50 -80.50
N ILE A 264 -72.80 46.68 -81.00
CA ILE A 264 -72.51 47.65 -82.06
C ILE A 264 -73.29 47.29 -83.32
N ALA A 265 -73.27 46.03 -83.76
CA ALA A 265 -74.03 45.59 -84.93
C ALA A 265 -75.55 45.77 -84.76
N GLU A 266 -76.08 45.49 -83.55
CA GLU A 266 -77.48 45.77 -83.20
C GLU A 266 -77.80 47.26 -83.29
N LEU A 267 -76.97 48.11 -82.68
CA LEU A 267 -77.15 49.56 -82.67
C LEU A 267 -77.00 50.17 -84.06
N GLU A 268 -76.05 49.70 -84.89
CA GLU A 268 -75.94 50.10 -86.29
C GLU A 268 -77.19 49.70 -87.08
N GLY A 269 -77.73 48.51 -86.84
CA GLY A 269 -79.01 48.08 -87.41
C GLY A 269 -80.19 48.93 -86.93
N GLU A 270 -80.22 49.33 -85.66
CA GLU A 270 -81.23 50.25 -85.12
C GLU A 270 -81.08 51.66 -85.69
N ILE A 271 -79.86 52.18 -85.83
CA ILE A 271 -79.56 53.47 -86.46
C ILE A 271 -80.04 53.44 -87.90
N ALA A 272 -79.69 52.41 -88.68
CA ALA A 272 -80.15 52.30 -90.08
C ALA A 272 -81.69 52.28 -90.17
N ARG A 273 -82.37 51.53 -89.27
CA ARG A 273 -83.83 51.51 -89.21
C ARG A 273 -84.42 52.84 -88.77
N LEU A 274 -83.78 53.54 -87.84
CA LEU A 274 -84.22 54.86 -87.37
C LEU A 274 -83.97 55.92 -88.43
N GLU A 275 -82.86 55.90 -89.16
CA GLU A 275 -82.57 56.76 -90.31
C GLU A 275 -83.53 56.48 -91.46
N GLU A 276 -83.90 55.22 -91.71
CA GLU A 276 -84.93 54.86 -92.68
C GLU A 276 -86.31 55.35 -92.23
N ARG A 277 -86.67 55.19 -90.96
CA ARG A 277 -87.91 55.76 -90.40
C ARG A 277 -87.92 57.29 -90.41
N LEU A 278 -86.79 57.91 -90.12
CA LEU A 278 -86.64 59.36 -90.03
C LEU A 278 -86.57 59.99 -91.42
N SER A 279 -85.97 59.32 -92.40
CA SER A 279 -86.06 59.70 -93.81
C SER A 279 -87.47 59.46 -94.37
N HIS A 280 -88.15 58.37 -94.03
CA HIS A 280 -89.56 58.18 -94.35
C HIS A 280 -90.47 59.23 -93.68
N ALA A 281 -90.19 59.60 -92.42
CA ALA A 281 -90.92 60.63 -91.70
C ALA A 281 -90.63 62.03 -92.25
N LYS A 282 -89.37 62.37 -92.54
CA LYS A 282 -88.97 63.61 -93.23
C LYS A 282 -89.61 63.72 -94.62
N ARG A 283 -89.66 62.61 -95.39
CA ARG A 283 -90.38 62.56 -96.69
C ARG A 283 -91.90 62.71 -96.54
N ARG A 284 -92.48 62.29 -95.42
CA ARG A 284 -93.92 62.45 -95.12
C ARG A 284 -94.27 63.82 -94.54
N SER A 285 -93.34 64.49 -93.88
CA SER A 285 -93.61 65.71 -93.10
C SER A 285 -93.07 67.01 -93.73
N GLY A 286 -92.26 66.93 -94.79
CA GLY A 286 -91.74 68.11 -95.49
C GLY A 286 -90.85 69.02 -94.64
N LEU A 287 -90.35 68.51 -93.51
CA LEU A 287 -89.56 69.25 -92.53
C LEU A 287 -88.07 68.88 -92.68
N GLU A 288 -87.34 69.74 -93.38
CA GLU A 288 -85.90 69.86 -93.19
C GLU A 288 -85.59 70.70 -91.93
N ASP A 289 -84.54 70.25 -91.25
CA ASP A 289 -83.89 70.64 -90.00
C ASP A 289 -84.23 71.97 -89.30
N GLY A 290 -84.50 71.86 -87.99
CA GLY A 290 -84.17 72.92 -87.05
C GLY A 290 -84.88 72.84 -85.69
N LEU A 291 -84.10 73.15 -84.63
CA LEU A 291 -84.48 73.57 -83.26
C LEU A 291 -84.50 72.45 -82.19
N GLN A 292 -83.46 72.26 -81.37
CA GLN A 292 -82.82 73.09 -80.32
C GLN A 292 -83.41 72.91 -78.91
N ALA A 293 -82.46 72.83 -77.97
CA ALA A 293 -82.57 72.46 -76.57
C ALA A 293 -82.88 73.67 -75.68
N GLU A 294 -83.88 73.53 -74.80
CA GLU A 294 -84.26 74.59 -73.87
C GLU A 294 -84.81 74.06 -72.53
N ALA A 295 -84.20 73.01 -71.97
CA ALA A 295 -84.76 72.29 -70.81
C ALA A 295 -83.86 72.14 -69.58
N VAL A 296 -82.78 72.93 -69.39
CA VAL A 296 -81.83 72.67 -68.27
C VAL A 296 -81.59 73.87 -67.33
N ARG A 297 -82.61 74.69 -67.00
CA ARG A 297 -82.41 75.82 -66.06
C ARG A 297 -83.25 75.83 -64.77
N SER A 298 -83.95 74.76 -64.40
CA SER A 298 -84.82 74.79 -63.21
C SER A 298 -84.52 73.73 -62.15
N LEU A 299 -83.30 73.69 -61.58
CA LEU A 299 -83.03 72.90 -60.37
C LEU A 299 -81.99 73.58 -59.47
N ARG A 300 -82.39 74.54 -58.62
CA ARG A 300 -81.55 75.05 -57.52
C ARG A 300 -82.38 75.68 -56.39
N SER A 301 -82.44 74.99 -55.24
CA SER A 301 -82.49 75.59 -53.89
C SER A 301 -82.67 74.51 -52.80
N ALA A 302 -83.39 73.41 -53.09
CA ALA A 302 -83.64 72.34 -52.13
C ALA A 302 -82.44 71.37 -51.93
N THR A 303 -81.66 71.12 -52.98
CA THR A 303 -80.49 70.22 -52.96
C THR A 303 -79.32 70.72 -52.12
N LEU A 304 -79.23 72.03 -51.83
CA LEU A 304 -78.14 72.62 -51.05
C LEU A 304 -78.28 72.44 -49.52
N LYS A 305 -79.49 72.17 -48.99
CA LYS A 305 -79.67 71.88 -47.55
C LYS A 305 -79.35 70.43 -47.19
N ALA A 306 -79.61 69.48 -48.09
CA ALA A 306 -79.32 68.06 -47.89
C ALA A 306 -77.80 67.74 -47.82
N LEU A 307 -76.95 68.60 -48.39
CA LEU A 307 -75.50 68.41 -48.46
C LEU A 307 -74.72 68.91 -47.22
N LYS A 308 -75.36 69.60 -46.26
CA LYS A 308 -74.66 70.15 -45.07
C LYS A 308 -74.23 69.08 -44.06
N GLN A 309 -75.01 68.03 -43.85
CA GLN A 309 -74.64 66.93 -42.94
C GLN A 309 -73.48 66.07 -43.47
N PRO A 310 -73.49 65.61 -44.75
CA PRO A 310 -72.36 64.90 -45.35
C PRO A 310 -71.07 65.72 -45.33
N ALA A 311 -71.15 67.03 -45.58
CA ALA A 311 -70.00 67.94 -45.55
C ALA A 311 -69.42 68.17 -44.13
N ALA A 312 -70.21 67.96 -43.07
CA ALA A 312 -69.74 68.02 -41.69
C ALA A 312 -69.09 66.69 -41.25
N ALA A 313 -69.63 65.55 -41.71
CA ALA A 313 -69.04 64.23 -41.49
C ALA A 313 -67.68 64.10 -42.20
N LEU A 314 -67.57 64.55 -43.46
CA LEU A 314 -66.32 64.58 -44.21
C LEU A 314 -65.25 65.40 -43.48
N ARG A 315 -65.60 66.58 -42.97
CA ARG A 315 -64.68 67.45 -42.21
C ARG A 315 -64.23 66.90 -40.84
N ARG A 316 -64.97 65.95 -40.25
CA ARG A 316 -64.53 65.24 -39.03
C ARG A 316 -63.57 64.13 -39.38
N ALA A 317 -63.90 63.32 -40.39
CA ALA A 317 -63.01 62.28 -40.91
C ALA A 317 -61.67 62.85 -41.40
N GLU A 318 -61.68 64.03 -42.02
CA GLU A 318 -60.47 64.72 -42.50
C GLU A 318 -59.57 65.19 -41.34
N ARG A 319 -60.16 65.59 -40.20
CA ARG A 319 -59.40 65.92 -38.98
C ARG A 319 -58.89 64.69 -38.25
N GLU A 320 -59.66 63.62 -38.19
CA GLU A 320 -59.22 62.35 -37.62
C GLU A 320 -58.07 61.76 -38.45
N TRP A 321 -58.16 61.83 -39.78
CA TRP A 321 -57.10 61.43 -40.70
C TRP A 321 -55.83 62.25 -40.49
N SER A 322 -55.92 63.59 -40.38
CA SER A 322 -54.75 64.42 -40.15
C SER A 322 -54.09 64.17 -38.79
N GLN A 323 -54.89 63.90 -37.74
CA GLN A 323 -54.37 63.49 -36.43
C GLN A 323 -53.68 62.12 -36.46
N LEU A 324 -54.23 61.15 -37.21
CA LEU A 324 -53.61 59.84 -37.39
C LEU A 324 -52.29 59.93 -38.18
N CYS A 325 -52.26 60.75 -39.23
CA CYS A 325 -51.04 61.04 -39.98
C CYS A 325 -49.96 61.66 -39.08
N GLN A 326 -50.30 62.68 -38.27
CA GLN A 326 -49.35 63.27 -37.32
C GLN A 326 -48.85 62.28 -36.26
N ARG A 327 -49.72 61.40 -35.74
CA ARG A 327 -49.32 60.35 -34.80
C ARG A 327 -48.38 59.34 -35.44
N ARG A 328 -48.65 58.93 -36.68
CA ARG A 328 -47.78 58.04 -37.45
C ARG A 328 -46.41 58.69 -37.69
N GLU A 329 -46.38 59.96 -38.09
CA GLU A 329 -45.15 60.68 -38.38
C GLU A 329 -44.30 60.90 -37.11
N ALA A 330 -44.94 61.21 -35.98
CA ALA A 330 -44.28 61.29 -34.67
C ALA A 330 -43.74 59.92 -34.21
N ALA A 331 -44.46 58.83 -34.47
CA ALA A 331 -44.00 57.47 -34.18
C ALA A 331 -42.82 57.06 -35.08
N GLU A 332 -42.87 57.37 -36.38
CA GLU A 332 -41.77 57.13 -37.32
C GLU A 332 -40.51 57.92 -36.93
N GLN A 333 -40.65 59.18 -36.51
CA GLN A 333 -39.53 59.99 -36.03
C GLN A 333 -38.89 59.40 -34.76
N ARG A 334 -39.70 58.95 -33.79
CA ARG A 334 -39.19 58.27 -32.57
C ARG A 334 -38.48 56.96 -32.91
N ALA A 335 -39.05 56.14 -33.80
CA ALA A 335 -38.43 54.90 -34.26
C ALA A 335 -37.09 55.14 -34.97
N ARG A 336 -36.97 56.22 -35.76
CA ARG A 336 -35.69 56.63 -36.40
C ARG A 336 -34.67 57.11 -35.38
N GLN A 337 -35.08 57.90 -34.38
CA GLN A 337 -34.18 58.37 -33.32
C GLN A 337 -33.61 57.19 -32.52
N LEU A 338 -34.47 56.27 -32.08
CA LEU A 338 -34.08 55.03 -31.38
C LEU A 338 -33.15 54.16 -32.24
N ALA A 339 -33.48 53.98 -33.52
CA ALA A 339 -32.63 53.21 -34.45
C ALA A 339 -31.23 53.85 -34.62
N THR A 340 -31.15 55.18 -34.65
CA THR A 340 -29.86 55.90 -34.77
C THR A 340 -29.04 55.77 -33.48
N GLU A 341 -29.66 55.78 -32.31
CA GLU A 341 -28.99 55.61 -31.02
C GLU A 341 -28.46 54.18 -30.82
N ILE A 342 -29.24 53.16 -31.21
CA ILE A 342 -28.81 51.76 -31.27
C ILE A 342 -27.65 51.60 -32.27
N GLN A 343 -27.75 52.20 -33.45
CA GLN A 343 -26.68 52.11 -34.45
C GLN A 343 -25.36 52.76 -33.96
N LYS A 344 -25.42 53.95 -33.35
CA LYS A 344 -24.24 54.64 -32.80
C LYS A 344 -23.55 53.85 -31.69
N THR A 345 -24.33 53.18 -30.84
CA THR A 345 -23.79 52.38 -29.74
C THR A 345 -23.18 51.07 -30.27
N LEU A 346 -23.80 50.43 -31.27
CA LEU A 346 -23.23 49.28 -31.97
C LEU A 346 -21.93 49.63 -32.71
N GLU A 347 -21.87 50.77 -33.39
CA GLU A 347 -20.66 51.28 -34.06
C GLU A 347 -19.51 51.54 -33.09
N LYS A 348 -19.80 52.07 -31.89
CA LYS A 348 -18.78 52.29 -30.84
C LYS A 348 -18.07 51.00 -30.43
N TYR A 349 -18.76 49.86 -30.50
CA TYR A 349 -18.22 48.53 -30.17
C TYR A 349 -17.87 47.70 -31.42
N GLY A 350 -17.99 48.27 -32.63
CA GLY A 350 -17.61 47.63 -33.89
C GLY A 350 -18.53 46.48 -34.33
N GLN A 351 -19.78 46.46 -33.87
CA GLN A 351 -20.75 45.38 -34.14
C GLN A 351 -21.91 45.89 -35.00
N SER A 352 -22.58 44.97 -35.71
CA SER A 352 -23.68 45.31 -36.64
C SER A 352 -25.07 44.87 -36.13
N GLU A 353 -25.14 43.94 -35.18
CA GLU A 353 -26.40 43.40 -34.66
C GLU A 353 -26.36 43.28 -33.13
N LEU A 354 -27.36 43.84 -32.44
CA LEU A 354 -27.45 43.89 -30.98
C LEU A 354 -27.55 42.50 -30.34
N ALA A 355 -28.36 41.61 -30.91
CA ALA A 355 -28.54 40.25 -30.41
C ALA A 355 -27.24 39.43 -30.52
N ALA A 356 -26.58 39.49 -31.67
CA ALA A 356 -25.31 38.80 -31.89
C ALA A 356 -24.19 39.35 -30.98
N ALA A 357 -24.12 40.67 -30.80
CA ALA A 357 -23.15 41.30 -29.90
C ALA A 357 -23.37 40.86 -28.44
N MET A 358 -24.62 40.87 -27.96
CA MET A 358 -24.95 40.39 -26.62
C MET A 358 -24.60 38.91 -26.42
N GLU A 359 -24.90 38.05 -27.39
CA GLU A 359 -24.55 36.64 -27.32
C GLU A 359 -23.03 36.42 -27.30
N GLN A 360 -22.28 37.19 -28.09
CA GLN A 360 -20.82 37.13 -28.15
C GLN A 360 -20.17 37.57 -26.82
N TYR A 361 -20.55 38.75 -26.29
CA TYR A 361 -20.02 39.24 -25.02
C TYR A 361 -20.51 38.43 -23.83
N GLY A 362 -21.76 37.93 -23.86
CA GLY A 362 -22.29 37.01 -22.86
C GLY A 362 -21.52 35.68 -22.83
N ALA A 363 -21.19 35.12 -24.00
CA ALA A 363 -20.35 33.92 -24.12
C ALA A 363 -18.91 34.17 -23.66
N GLU A 364 -18.36 35.37 -23.87
CA GLU A 364 -17.04 35.76 -23.37
C GLU A 364 -17.01 35.88 -21.84
N VAL A 365 -17.99 36.58 -21.25
CA VAL A 365 -18.14 36.69 -19.79
C VAL A 365 -18.33 35.31 -19.15
N ALA A 366 -19.17 34.45 -19.74
CA ALA A 366 -19.39 33.09 -19.24
C ALA A 366 -18.10 32.25 -19.26
N ARG A 367 -17.30 32.35 -20.34
CA ARG A 367 -16.00 31.68 -20.46
C ARG A 367 -15.01 32.18 -19.40
N LEU A 368 -14.90 33.49 -19.22
CA LEU A 368 -13.99 34.11 -18.23
C LEU A 368 -14.40 33.77 -16.79
N ARG A 369 -15.69 33.78 -16.46
CA ARG A 369 -16.19 33.35 -15.14
C ARG A 369 -15.91 31.89 -14.86
N ARG A 370 -16.11 31.00 -15.85
CA ARG A 370 -15.81 29.57 -15.71
C ARG A 370 -14.33 29.33 -15.40
N ARG A 371 -13.43 30.07 -16.06
CA ARG A 371 -12.00 30.06 -15.73
C ARG A 371 -11.80 30.52 -14.28
N LEU A 372 -12.34 31.67 -13.87
CA LEU A 372 -12.16 32.17 -12.50
C LEU A 372 -12.62 31.16 -11.44
N GLN A 373 -13.75 30.48 -11.68
CA GLN A 373 -14.25 29.43 -10.81
C GLN A 373 -13.31 28.21 -10.70
N MET A 374 -12.66 27.82 -11.81
CA MET A 374 -11.62 26.78 -11.80
C MET A 374 -10.42 27.18 -10.93
N ASP A 375 -10.01 28.45 -11.01
CA ASP A 375 -8.92 29.00 -10.19
C ASP A 375 -9.27 29.02 -8.69
N GLU A 376 -10.48 29.45 -8.34
CA GLU A 376 -10.97 29.43 -6.95
C GLU A 376 -11.00 28.00 -6.40
N ARG A 377 -11.50 27.04 -7.20
CA ARG A 377 -11.53 25.62 -6.82
C ARG A 377 -10.11 25.06 -6.61
N LEU A 378 -9.17 25.38 -7.50
CA LEU A 378 -7.76 25.02 -7.35
C LEU A 378 -7.15 25.62 -6.09
N GLU A 379 -7.46 26.89 -5.78
CA GLU A 379 -6.96 27.54 -4.58
C GLU A 379 -7.53 26.90 -3.31
N GLN A 380 -8.81 26.55 -3.30
CA GLN A 380 -9.44 25.80 -2.20
C GLN A 380 -8.76 24.44 -1.98
N MET A 381 -8.52 23.67 -3.05
CA MET A 381 -7.79 22.39 -2.95
C MET A 381 -6.36 22.57 -2.42
N ARG A 382 -5.64 23.59 -2.89
CA ARG A 382 -4.29 23.90 -2.41
C ARG A 382 -4.28 24.34 -0.93
N ARG A 383 -5.29 25.07 -0.47
CA ARG A 383 -5.46 25.42 0.95
C ARG A 383 -5.72 24.18 1.79
N TYR A 384 -6.65 23.33 1.36
CA TYR A 384 -6.94 22.06 2.03
C TYR A 384 -5.72 21.13 2.08
N GLY A 385 -4.92 21.10 1.00
CA GLY A 385 -3.66 20.36 0.96
C GLY A 385 -2.64 20.88 1.98
N ARG A 386 -2.50 22.20 2.12
CA ARG A 386 -1.64 22.81 3.16
C ARG A 386 -2.11 22.45 4.57
N GLU A 387 -3.42 22.50 4.84
CA GLU A 387 -3.97 22.10 6.15
C GLU A 387 -3.72 20.61 6.46
N LEU A 388 -3.85 19.74 5.47
CA LEU A 388 -3.53 18.31 5.60
C LEU A 388 -2.02 18.08 5.81
N GLU A 389 -1.16 18.84 5.13
CA GLU A 389 0.30 18.78 5.34
C GLU A 389 0.68 19.25 6.75
N GLU A 390 0.05 20.31 7.26
CA GLU A 390 0.24 20.78 8.64
C GLU A 390 -0.23 19.72 9.65
N LYS A 391 -1.39 19.09 9.42
CA LYS A 391 -1.87 17.96 10.24
C LYS A 391 -0.93 16.77 10.17
N SER A 392 -0.40 16.44 8.99
CA SER A 392 0.58 15.36 8.84
C SER A 392 1.87 15.68 9.57
N ARG A 393 2.37 16.93 9.50
CA ARG A 393 3.58 17.36 10.21
C ARG A 393 3.37 17.34 11.71
N SER A 394 2.20 17.78 12.20
CA SER A 394 1.88 17.76 13.64
C SER A 394 1.71 16.34 14.17
N LEU A 395 1.12 15.42 13.41
CA LEU A 395 1.06 13.99 13.75
C LEU A 395 2.43 13.32 13.69
N ALA A 396 3.28 13.68 12.71
CA ALA A 396 4.63 13.14 12.58
C ALA A 396 5.58 13.63 13.69
N HIS A 397 5.49 14.90 14.09
CA HIS A 397 6.24 15.46 15.22
C HIS A 397 5.63 15.05 16.57
N GLY A 398 4.31 14.83 16.62
CA GLY A 398 3.54 14.40 17.79
C GLY A 398 3.69 12.91 18.15
N ARG A 399 4.81 12.26 17.80
CA ARG A 399 5.17 10.90 18.27
C ARG A 399 5.32 10.79 19.79
N VAL A 400 5.10 11.87 20.52
CA VAL A 400 4.97 11.88 21.98
C VAL A 400 3.50 11.69 22.31
N LEU A 401 3.13 10.51 22.81
CA LEU A 401 1.84 10.31 23.50
C LEU A 401 1.56 11.54 24.38
N PRO A 402 0.30 12.03 24.46
CA PRO A 402 -0.04 13.14 25.34
C PRO A 402 0.59 12.90 26.71
N THR A 403 1.24 13.91 27.30
CA THR A 403 2.02 13.71 28.54
C THR A 403 1.19 13.08 29.65
N TRP A 404 -0.11 13.42 29.71
CA TRP A 404 -1.07 12.80 30.62
C TRP A 404 -1.31 11.31 30.33
N ALA A 405 -1.34 10.88 29.07
CA ALA A 405 -1.54 9.50 28.68
C ALA A 405 -0.28 8.67 29.00
N LEU A 406 0.91 9.24 28.80
CA LEU A 406 2.17 8.60 29.15
C LEU A 406 2.34 8.46 30.67
N VAL A 407 1.94 9.46 31.45
CA VAL A 407 1.90 9.39 32.92
C VAL A 407 0.87 8.38 33.40
N ALA A 408 -0.34 8.35 32.82
CA ALA A 408 -1.38 7.38 33.20
C ALA A 408 -0.96 5.93 32.91
N LEU A 409 -0.34 5.71 31.75
CA LEU A 409 0.08 4.39 31.28
C LEU A 409 1.37 3.90 31.97
N GLY A 410 2.29 4.81 32.27
CA GLY A 410 3.45 4.52 33.13
C GLY A 410 3.04 4.29 34.60
N GLY A 411 2.06 5.04 35.10
CA GLY A 411 1.51 4.88 36.45
C GLY A 411 0.77 3.56 36.64
N SER A 412 -0.04 3.14 35.66
CA SER A 412 -0.70 1.82 35.71
C SER A 412 0.31 0.67 35.62
N PHE A 413 1.36 0.81 34.80
CA PHE A 413 2.45 -0.15 34.73
C PHE A 413 3.23 -0.26 36.05
N ALA A 414 3.58 0.89 36.66
CA ALA A 414 4.28 0.93 37.96
C ALA A 414 3.41 0.34 39.08
N ALA A 415 2.11 0.66 39.13
CA ALA A 415 1.18 0.07 40.08
C ALA A 415 1.04 -1.44 39.91
N GLY A 416 1.01 -1.93 38.66
CA GLY A 416 0.98 -3.35 38.35
C GLY A 416 2.25 -4.07 38.81
N MET A 417 3.41 -3.44 38.63
CA MET A 417 4.70 -3.94 39.10
C MET A 417 4.78 -4.00 40.62
N VAL A 418 4.33 -2.96 41.33
CA VAL A 418 4.26 -2.94 42.80
C VAL A 418 3.31 -4.03 43.31
N GLY A 419 2.13 -4.19 42.69
CA GLY A 419 1.19 -5.25 43.05
C GLY A 419 1.75 -6.67 42.85
N LEU A 420 2.51 -6.88 41.77
CA LEU A 420 3.24 -8.12 41.50
C LEU A 420 4.28 -8.41 42.61
N PHE A 421 5.15 -7.44 42.91
CA PHE A 421 6.18 -7.61 43.94
C PHE A 421 5.58 -7.83 45.33
N LEU A 422 4.51 -7.11 45.68
CA LEU A 422 3.83 -7.25 46.97
C LEU A 422 3.13 -8.61 47.11
N GLY A 423 2.52 -9.11 46.02
CA GLY A 423 1.89 -10.45 45.99
C GLY A 423 2.89 -11.60 46.08
N LEU A 424 4.12 -11.42 45.58
CA LEU A 424 5.17 -12.44 45.56
C LEU A 424 6.01 -12.48 46.86
N LEU A 425 6.40 -11.32 47.39
CA LEU A 425 7.34 -11.21 48.52
C LEU A 425 6.67 -11.10 49.89
N ALA A 426 5.40 -10.68 49.95
CA ALA A 426 4.76 -10.33 51.21
C ALA A 426 3.36 -10.96 51.44
N PRO A 427 3.19 -12.31 51.39
CA PRO A 427 1.90 -12.94 51.64
C PRO A 427 1.35 -12.69 53.06
N SER A 428 2.21 -12.35 54.02
CA SER A 428 1.89 -12.19 55.44
C SER A 428 1.54 -10.75 55.87
N LEU A 429 1.88 -9.74 55.06
CA LEU A 429 1.67 -8.31 55.37
C LEU A 429 0.27 -7.82 54.98
N VAL A 430 -0.30 -8.41 53.95
CA VAL A 430 -1.63 -8.08 53.46
C VAL A 430 -2.56 -9.13 54.05
N GLY A 431 -3.33 -8.80 55.09
CA GLY A 431 -4.24 -9.72 55.81
C GLY A 431 -5.39 -10.32 54.97
N LEU A 432 -5.28 -10.31 53.64
CA LEU A 432 -6.11 -11.03 52.69
C LEU A 432 -5.50 -12.42 52.47
N SER A 433 -6.26 -13.48 52.70
CA SER A 433 -5.83 -14.89 52.58
C SER A 433 -5.39 -15.34 51.17
N SER A 434 -5.25 -14.41 50.22
CA SER A 434 -4.98 -14.68 48.80
C SER A 434 -3.94 -13.69 48.22
N GLY A 435 -2.69 -13.72 48.68
CA GLY A 435 -1.58 -12.97 48.07
C GLY A 435 -1.43 -13.19 46.55
N TRP A 436 -1.85 -14.37 46.07
CA TRP A 436 -1.97 -14.71 44.64
C TRP A 436 -2.94 -13.81 43.87
N GLY A 437 -4.04 -13.36 44.50
CA GLY A 437 -5.01 -12.47 43.85
C GLY A 437 -4.42 -11.11 43.50
N LEU A 438 -3.61 -10.54 44.41
CA LEU A 438 -2.95 -9.26 44.18
C LEU A 438 -1.89 -9.33 43.07
N GLY A 439 -1.12 -10.44 43.04
CA GLY A 439 -0.12 -10.68 42.01
C GLY A 439 -0.72 -10.84 40.60
N THR A 440 -1.79 -11.63 40.46
CA THR A 440 -2.47 -11.80 39.16
C THR A 440 -3.11 -10.50 38.66
N LEU A 441 -3.68 -9.69 39.55
CA LEU A 441 -4.22 -8.37 39.22
C LEU A 441 -3.13 -7.40 38.75
N GLY A 442 -1.95 -7.46 39.38
CA GLY A 442 -0.76 -6.72 38.95
C GLY A 442 -0.30 -7.07 37.53
N ILE A 443 -0.28 -8.36 37.18
CA ILE A 443 0.03 -8.84 35.81
C ILE A 443 -1.00 -8.33 34.80
N VAL A 444 -2.30 -8.45 35.12
CA VAL A 444 -3.38 -7.99 34.24
C VAL A 444 -3.27 -6.49 33.96
N LEU A 445 -2.98 -5.68 34.99
CA LEU A 445 -2.81 -4.23 34.84
C LEU A 445 -1.60 -3.88 33.96
N MET A 446 -0.51 -4.64 34.10
CA MET A 446 0.70 -4.46 33.30
C MET A 446 0.48 -4.82 31.83
N VAL A 447 -0.19 -5.94 31.55
CA VAL A 447 -0.58 -6.37 30.19
C VAL A 447 -1.56 -5.36 29.57
N ALA A 448 -2.54 -4.87 30.35
CA ALA A 448 -3.47 -3.84 29.90
C ALA A 448 -2.75 -2.53 29.50
N ALA A 449 -1.72 -2.13 30.25
CA ALA A 449 -0.92 -0.95 29.92
C ALA A 449 -0.14 -1.15 28.60
N VAL A 450 0.54 -2.28 28.43
CA VAL A 450 1.32 -2.59 27.22
C VAL A 450 0.42 -2.70 25.98
N THR A 451 -0.72 -3.39 26.11
CA THR A 451 -1.71 -3.50 25.01
C THR A 451 -2.29 -2.13 24.67
N ALA A 452 -2.65 -1.30 25.66
CA ALA A 452 -3.13 0.06 25.42
C ALA A 452 -2.09 0.93 24.70
N LYS A 453 -0.80 0.82 25.06
CA LYS A 453 0.30 1.51 24.37
C LYS A 453 0.37 1.11 22.91
N PHE A 454 0.38 -0.20 22.64
CA PHE A 454 0.46 -0.73 21.28
C PHE A 454 -0.73 -0.30 20.43
N VAL A 455 -1.95 -0.31 20.98
CA VAL A 455 -3.16 0.16 20.29
C VAL A 455 -3.08 1.64 19.96
N LEU A 456 -2.64 2.49 20.90
CA LEU A 456 -2.51 3.93 20.69
C LEU A 456 -1.46 4.26 19.61
N GLU A 457 -0.32 3.58 19.63
CA GLU A 457 0.72 3.73 18.60
C GLU A 457 0.20 3.28 17.23
N ARG A 458 -0.53 2.17 17.16
CA ARG A 458 -1.11 1.67 15.92
C ARG A 458 -2.20 2.60 15.37
N LEU A 459 -3.04 3.17 16.22
CA LEU A 459 -4.05 4.17 15.81
C LEU A 459 -3.39 5.48 15.34
N ALA A 460 -2.31 5.91 15.98
CA ALA A 460 -1.56 7.09 15.54
C ALA A 460 -0.90 6.88 14.17
N ALA A 461 -0.30 5.70 13.96
CA ALA A 461 0.27 5.30 12.68
C ALA A 461 -0.80 5.27 11.57
N GLN A 462 -1.96 4.62 11.83
CA GLN A 462 -3.07 4.58 10.88
C GLN A 462 -3.60 5.97 10.52
N ARG A 463 -3.69 6.90 11.48
CA ARG A 463 -4.10 8.29 11.21
C ARG A 463 -3.10 9.02 10.33
N LEU A 464 -1.80 8.79 10.55
CA LEU A 464 -0.75 9.37 9.71
C LEU A 464 -0.84 8.82 8.28
N ASP A 465 -0.96 7.50 8.13
CA ASP A 465 -1.08 6.85 6.83
C ASP A 465 -2.32 7.35 6.06
N ASN A 466 -3.47 7.47 6.72
CA ASN A 466 -4.68 8.02 6.12
C ASN A 466 -4.50 9.48 5.66
N CYS A 467 -3.86 10.33 6.47
CA CYS A 467 -3.56 11.71 6.07
C CYS A 467 -2.59 11.76 4.88
N GLN A 468 -1.58 10.88 4.84
CA GLN A 468 -0.64 10.79 3.72
C GLN A 468 -1.33 10.31 2.43
N GLN A 469 -2.21 9.31 2.53
CA GLN A 469 -3.02 8.85 1.39
C GLN A 469 -3.94 9.95 0.85
N GLN A 470 -4.61 10.68 1.74
CA GLN A 470 -5.45 11.82 1.36
C GLN A 470 -4.64 12.93 0.67
N LEU A 471 -3.44 13.22 1.18
CA LEU A 471 -2.53 14.17 0.53
C LEU A 471 -2.10 13.72 -0.86
N TRP A 472 -1.77 12.43 -1.02
CA TRP A 472 -1.38 11.88 -2.31
C TRP A 472 -2.52 11.96 -3.33
N LEU A 473 -3.73 11.56 -2.94
CA LEU A 473 -4.92 11.66 -3.78
C LEU A 473 -5.22 13.12 -4.15
N LEU A 474 -5.17 14.04 -3.18
CA LEU A 474 -5.44 15.45 -3.40
C LEU A 474 -4.39 16.09 -4.32
N ARG A 475 -3.11 15.73 -4.18
CA ARG A 475 -2.05 16.18 -5.11
C ARG A 475 -2.32 15.72 -6.54
N GLY A 476 -2.77 14.48 -6.71
CA GLY A 476 -3.22 13.97 -8.01
C GLY A 476 -4.39 14.79 -8.60
N GLN A 477 -5.39 15.09 -7.78
CA GLN A 477 -6.54 15.92 -8.18
C GLN A 477 -6.16 17.37 -8.52
N ILE A 478 -5.22 17.96 -7.78
CA ILE A 478 -4.69 19.29 -8.09
C ILE A 478 -3.99 19.27 -9.45
N GLN A 479 -3.13 18.28 -9.72
CA GLN A 479 -2.46 18.15 -11.01
C GLN A 479 -3.44 17.93 -12.17
N SER A 480 -4.50 17.12 -11.98
CA SER A 480 -5.51 16.93 -13.02
C SER A 480 -6.30 18.21 -13.28
N ALA A 481 -6.70 18.94 -12.23
CA ALA A 481 -7.40 20.21 -12.36
C ALA A 481 -6.51 21.31 -12.98
N GLU A 482 -5.21 21.32 -12.71
CA GLU A 482 -4.24 22.21 -13.37
C GLU A 482 -4.14 21.90 -14.86
N ARG A 483 -4.09 20.61 -15.24
CA ARG A 483 -4.10 20.20 -16.65
C ARG A 483 -5.41 20.59 -17.35
N GLU A 484 -6.55 20.39 -16.72
CA GLU A 484 -7.86 20.81 -17.24
C GLU A 484 -7.89 22.32 -17.47
N ARG A 485 -7.38 23.11 -16.51
CA ARG A 485 -7.25 24.56 -16.67
C ARG A 485 -6.34 24.93 -17.83
N GLU A 486 -5.17 24.32 -17.95
CA GLU A 486 -4.25 24.58 -19.06
C GLU A 486 -4.83 24.18 -20.42
N GLN A 487 -5.62 23.11 -20.48
CA GLN A 487 -6.34 22.72 -21.69
C GLN A 487 -7.43 23.72 -22.03
N PHE A 488 -8.18 24.18 -21.02
CA PHE A 488 -9.21 25.21 -21.19
C PHE A 488 -8.60 26.53 -21.67
N ASP A 489 -7.50 26.98 -21.06
CA ASP A 489 -6.78 28.20 -21.44
C ASP A 489 -6.22 28.10 -22.86
N ARG A 490 -5.70 26.93 -23.26
CA ARG A 490 -5.24 26.66 -24.65
C ARG A 490 -6.39 26.69 -25.66
N GLN A 491 -7.54 26.09 -25.33
CA GLN A 491 -8.71 26.09 -26.20
C GLN A 491 -9.34 27.49 -26.32
N ALA A 492 -9.33 28.25 -25.23
CA ALA A 492 -9.93 29.57 -25.16
C ALA A 492 -8.98 30.71 -25.59
N GLY A 493 -7.68 30.44 -25.75
CA GLY A 493 -6.67 31.44 -26.12
C GLY A 493 -6.44 32.51 -25.04
N LEU A 494 -6.68 32.17 -23.76
CA LEU A 494 -6.66 33.13 -22.66
C LEU A 494 -5.24 33.39 -22.18
N GLN A 495 -4.92 34.66 -21.88
CA GLN A 495 -3.67 35.04 -21.22
C GLN A 495 -3.86 35.09 -19.69
N PRO A 496 -3.04 34.38 -18.89
CA PRO A 496 -3.26 34.24 -17.44
C PRO A 496 -3.33 35.56 -16.67
N ASP A 497 -2.56 36.57 -17.07
CA ASP A 497 -2.30 37.76 -16.26
C ASP A 497 -3.38 38.83 -16.36
N GLN A 498 -4.34 38.71 -17.29
CA GLN A 498 -5.30 39.78 -17.57
C GLN A 498 -6.78 39.39 -17.39
N ILE A 499 -7.07 38.19 -16.88
CA ILE A 499 -8.42 37.60 -16.89
C ILE A 499 -9.43 38.42 -16.10
N ARG A 500 -9.05 38.97 -14.94
CA ARG A 500 -9.95 39.84 -14.15
C ARG A 500 -10.25 41.16 -14.86
N GLY A 501 -9.24 41.80 -15.46
CA GLY A 501 -9.45 43.03 -16.23
C GLY A 501 -10.26 42.80 -17.51
N GLN A 502 -10.06 41.66 -18.19
CA GLN A 502 -10.86 41.24 -19.34
C GLN A 502 -12.31 40.95 -18.95
N LEU A 503 -12.53 40.34 -17.78
CA LEU A 503 -13.89 40.10 -17.27
C LEU A 503 -14.62 41.40 -16.98
N ASP A 504 -13.99 42.34 -16.27
CA ASP A 504 -14.60 43.62 -15.93
C ASP A 504 -14.93 44.45 -17.18
N THR A 505 -14.03 44.46 -18.16
CA THR A 505 -14.26 45.16 -19.44
C THR A 505 -15.37 44.51 -20.26
N ALA A 506 -15.41 43.18 -20.35
CA ALA A 506 -16.47 42.46 -21.05
C ALA A 506 -17.84 42.63 -20.34
N GLN A 507 -17.87 42.66 -19.00
CA GLN A 507 -19.09 42.95 -18.24
C GLN A 507 -19.60 44.36 -18.46
N GLN A 508 -18.72 45.37 -18.45
CA GLN A 508 -19.11 46.75 -18.75
C GLN A 508 -19.67 46.90 -20.17
N GLN A 509 -19.09 46.19 -21.14
CA GLN A 509 -19.60 46.17 -22.52
C GLN A 509 -20.96 45.49 -22.61
N LEU A 510 -21.16 44.37 -21.92
CA LEU A 510 -22.44 43.67 -21.86
C LEU A 510 -23.54 44.52 -21.19
N GLU A 511 -23.24 45.14 -20.04
CA GLU A 511 -24.17 46.03 -19.34
C GLU A 511 -24.57 47.24 -20.19
N ALA A 512 -23.62 47.81 -20.94
CA ALA A 512 -23.90 48.90 -21.88
C ALA A 512 -24.82 48.49 -23.02
N LEU A 513 -24.75 47.23 -23.48
CA LEU A 513 -25.64 46.67 -24.51
C LEU A 513 -27.00 46.26 -23.92
N GLU A 514 -27.04 45.72 -22.70
CA GLU A 514 -28.28 45.39 -21.99
C GLU A 514 -29.13 46.64 -21.69
N ALA A 515 -28.50 47.79 -21.44
CA ALA A 515 -29.20 49.07 -21.29
C ALA A 515 -30.00 49.47 -22.55
N LEU A 516 -29.70 48.88 -23.72
CA LEU A 516 -30.38 49.16 -25.00
C LEU A 516 -31.57 48.22 -25.27
N LEU A 517 -31.70 47.09 -24.55
CA LEU A 517 -32.86 46.18 -24.64
C LEU A 517 -34.21 46.89 -24.47
N PRO A 518 -34.43 47.74 -23.45
CA PRO A 518 -35.71 48.43 -23.30
C PRO A 518 -35.99 49.40 -24.46
N LEU A 519 -34.95 49.90 -25.15
CA LEU A 519 -35.09 50.80 -26.29
C LEU A 519 -35.45 50.04 -27.58
N ASP A 520 -34.90 48.83 -27.81
CA ASP A 520 -35.31 47.98 -28.94
C ASP A 520 -36.73 47.41 -28.72
N ALA A 521 -37.12 47.10 -27.48
CA ALA A 521 -38.47 46.68 -27.15
C ALA A 521 -39.52 47.78 -27.39
N GLN A 522 -39.17 49.06 -27.25
CA GLN A 522 -40.03 50.19 -27.58
C GLN A 522 -40.11 50.50 -29.08
N ARG A 523 -39.17 49.97 -29.86
CA ARG A 523 -39.10 50.15 -31.31
C ARG A 523 -40.00 49.16 -32.06
N ARG A 524 -40.12 47.92 -31.54
CA ARG A 524 -41.01 46.87 -32.07
C ARG A 524 -42.45 47.15 -31.69
#